data_AF-A0A2I0D5K4-F1
#
_entry.id   AF-A0A2I0D5K4-F1
#
_cell.length_a   1.000
_cell.length_b   1.000
_cell.length_c   1.000
_cell.angle_alpha   90.00
_cell.angle_beta   90.00
_cell.angle_gamma   90.00
#
_symmetry.space_group_name_H-M   'P 1'
#
loop_
_entity.id
_entity.type
_entity.pdbx_description
1 polymer ?
#
loop_
_entity_poly.entity_id
_entity_poly.type
_entity_poly.pdbx_seq_one_letter_code
_entity_poly.pdbx_strand_id
1 'polypeptide(L)'
;MACPERSPRISTRIYSPAFFRFYTIKPDTWHDIKYERINNHFRLFELEKLYASHSGEKLAMNYFKINRLFETSGALSVKNFLEDSWLSMRNANINLWQTATYEALYNSNWYQEGGFIPE
;
A
#
# COMPACT_ATOMS: atom_id res chain seq x y z
N MET A 1 8.63 52.02 -20.05
CA MET A 1 7.54 51.16 -19.54
C MET A 1 8.16 49.79 -19.30
N ALA A 2 8.50 49.46 -18.05
CA ALA A 2 9.27 48.26 -17.71
C ALA A 2 8.32 47.11 -17.33
N CYS A 3 8.51 45.93 -17.92
CA CYS A 3 7.84 44.69 -17.50
C CYS A 3 8.30 44.30 -16.08
N PRO A 4 7.39 43.92 -15.17
CA PRO A 4 7.82 43.37 -13.88
C PRO A 4 8.34 41.95 -14.11
N GLU A 5 9.60 41.71 -13.72
CA GLU A 5 10.17 40.37 -13.59
C GLU A 5 9.25 39.53 -12.68
N ARG A 6 8.61 38.51 -13.26
CA ARG A 6 7.96 37.47 -12.47
C ARG A 6 9.07 36.63 -11.84
N SER A 7 9.37 36.91 -10.58
CA SER A 7 10.24 36.05 -9.77
C SER A 7 9.76 34.59 -9.88
N PRO A 8 10.68 33.61 -9.97
CA PRO A 8 10.29 32.20 -10.00
C PRO A 8 9.60 31.85 -8.68
N ARG A 9 8.32 31.47 -8.76
CA ARG A 9 7.62 30.85 -7.63
C ARG A 9 8.19 29.46 -7.44
N ILE A 10 9.04 29.28 -6.44
CA ILE A 10 9.39 27.93 -5.96
C ILE A 10 8.21 27.46 -5.09
N SER A 11 7.35 26.61 -5.66
CA SER A 11 6.40 25.83 -4.87
C SER A 11 7.02 24.48 -4.53
N THR A 12 7.38 24.26 -3.27
CA THR A 12 7.73 22.92 -2.80
C THR A 12 6.42 22.15 -2.59
N ARG A 13 6.19 21.10 -3.39
CA ARG A 13 5.05 20.18 -3.19
C ARG A 13 5.54 18.94 -2.45
N ILE A 14 4.83 18.56 -1.39
CA ILE A 14 5.11 17.34 -0.63
C ILE A 14 4.44 16.18 -1.37
N TYR A 15 5.22 15.41 -2.14
CA TYR A 15 4.78 14.12 -2.66
C TYR A 15 4.99 13.06 -1.57
N SER A 16 3.93 12.33 -1.20
CA SER A 16 4.03 11.22 -0.25
C SER A 16 3.73 9.91 -0.98
N PRO A 17 4.75 9.09 -1.29
CA PRO A 17 4.50 7.77 -1.86
C PRO A 17 3.78 6.88 -0.85
N ALA A 18 2.95 5.97 -1.35
CA ALA A 18 2.37 4.93 -0.50
C ALA A 18 3.49 4.11 0.14
N PHE A 19 3.45 3.98 1.47
CA PHE A 19 4.35 3.11 2.23
C PHE A 19 3.52 2.14 3.08
N PHE A 20 4.10 0.97 3.36
CA PHE A 20 3.45 -0.08 4.13
C PHE A 20 4.18 -0.29 5.45
N ARG A 21 3.42 -0.51 6.52
CA ARG A 21 3.94 -1.00 7.80
C ARG A 21 3.28 -2.33 8.12
N PHE A 22 4.08 -3.31 8.50
CA PHE A 22 3.61 -4.65 8.83
C PHE A 22 3.83 -4.93 10.31
N TYR A 23 2.85 -5.56 10.93
CA TYR A 23 2.88 -5.96 12.32
C TYR A 23 2.05 -7.24 12.51
N THR A 24 2.25 -7.91 13.65
CA THR A 24 1.51 -9.12 13.97
C THR A 24 0.24 -8.78 14.74
N ILE A 25 -0.88 -9.39 14.35
CA ILE A 25 -2.17 -9.27 15.05
C ILE A 25 -2.36 -10.56 15.86
N LYS A 26 -2.70 -10.42 17.14
CA LYS A 26 -3.01 -11.56 18.02
C LYS A 26 -4.44 -12.03 17.77
N PRO A 27 -4.67 -13.29 17.33
CA PRO A 27 -6.02 -13.85 17.29
C PRO A 27 -6.54 -14.09 18.71
N ASP A 28 -7.84 -13.86 18.94
CA ASP A 28 -8.49 -14.09 20.23
C ASP A 28 -8.37 -15.54 20.72
N THR A 29 -8.22 -16.48 19.79
CA THR A 29 -8.05 -17.91 20.07
C THR A 29 -6.64 -18.30 20.52
N TRP A 30 -5.67 -17.38 20.48
CA TRP A 30 -4.28 -17.69 20.83
C TRP A 30 -3.96 -17.30 22.27
N HIS A 31 -3.27 -18.21 22.96
CA HIS A 31 -2.58 -17.89 24.21
C HIS A 31 -1.43 -16.91 23.99
N ASP A 32 -1.14 -16.10 25.02
CA ASP A 32 -0.11 -15.04 25.00
C ASP A 32 1.25 -15.55 24.54
N ILE A 33 1.71 -16.67 25.09
CA ILE A 33 3.01 -17.29 24.76
C ILE A 33 3.14 -17.59 23.26
N LYS A 34 2.04 -18.01 22.61
CA LYS A 34 2.07 -18.30 21.17
C LYS A 34 2.23 -17.02 20.35
N TYR A 35 1.51 -15.96 20.73
CA TYR A 35 1.63 -14.65 20.07
C TYR A 35 3.03 -14.03 20.28
N GLU A 36 3.56 -14.09 21.50
CA GLU A 36 4.90 -13.61 21.82
C GLU A 36 5.97 -14.29 20.96
N ARG A 37 5.87 -15.61 20.77
CA ARG A 37 6.78 -16.36 19.90
C ARG A 37 6.71 -15.85 18.46
N ILE A 38 5.51 -15.68 17.90
CA ILE A 38 5.34 -15.17 16.53
C ILE A 38 5.87 -13.75 16.41
N ASN A 39 5.57 -12.87 17.36
CA ASN A 39 6.07 -11.51 17.37
C ASN A 39 7.60 -11.47 17.47
N ASN A 40 8.21 -12.36 18.27
CA ASN A 40 9.66 -12.49 18.34
C ASN A 40 10.27 -12.93 17.00
N HIS A 41 9.69 -13.94 16.34
CA HIS A 41 10.19 -14.40 15.03
C HIS A 41 10.02 -13.32 13.96
N PHE A 42 8.88 -12.61 13.97
CA PHE A 42 8.62 -11.51 13.05
C PHE A 42 9.68 -10.40 13.15
N ARG A 43 10.08 -10.06 14.38
CA ARG A 43 11.17 -9.10 14.64
C ARG A 43 12.54 -9.64 14.27
N LEU A 44 12.85 -10.88 14.70
CA LEU A 44 14.15 -11.52 14.47
C LEU A 44 14.49 -11.64 12.98
N PHE A 45 13.50 -11.97 12.15
CA PHE A 45 13.68 -12.07 10.70
C PHE A 45 13.44 -10.75 9.95
N GLU A 46 13.27 -9.64 10.68
CA GLU A 46 13.00 -8.31 10.13
C GLU A 46 11.87 -8.28 9.09
N LEU A 47 10.82 -9.07 9.31
CA LEU A 47 9.76 -9.27 8.32
C LEU A 47 9.00 -7.97 8.00
N GLU A 48 8.95 -7.02 8.93
CA GLU A 48 8.40 -5.68 8.66
C GLU A 48 9.08 -5.02 7.46
N LYS A 49 10.42 -4.92 7.49
CA LYS A 49 11.20 -4.26 6.43
C LYS A 49 11.16 -5.07 5.13
N LEU A 50 11.30 -6.39 5.24
CA LEU A 50 11.26 -7.29 4.10
C LEU A 50 9.93 -7.18 3.34
N TYR A 51 8.82 -7.24 4.06
CA TYR A 51 7.48 -7.16 3.47
C TYR A 51 7.17 -5.76 2.94
N ALA A 52 7.62 -4.70 3.61
CA ALA A 52 7.52 -3.34 3.08
C ALA A 52 8.25 -3.19 1.74
N SER A 53 9.47 -3.72 1.64
CA SER A 53 10.26 -3.71 0.40
C SER A 53 9.55 -4.45 -0.74
N HIS A 54 9.12 -5.70 -0.50
CA HIS A 54 8.39 -6.49 -1.49
C HIS A 54 7.05 -5.87 -1.89
N SER A 55 6.36 -5.22 -0.96
CA SER A 55 5.12 -4.50 -1.26
C SER A 55 5.36 -3.29 -2.13
N GLY A 56 6.43 -2.54 -1.89
CA GLY A 56 6.84 -1.42 -2.74
C GLY A 56 7.14 -1.87 -4.17
N GLU A 57 7.93 -2.93 -4.33
CA GLU A 57 8.22 -3.54 -5.63
C GLU A 57 6.93 -3.98 -6.34
N LYS A 58 6.04 -4.70 -5.63
CA LYS A 58 4.76 -5.15 -6.18
C LYS A 58 3.86 -4.00 -6.59
N LEU A 59 3.86 -2.91 -5.85
CA LEU A 59 3.09 -1.71 -6.16
C LEU A 59 3.64 -1.05 -7.44
N ALA A 60 4.97 -0.92 -7.54
CA ALA A 60 5.63 -0.40 -8.74
C ALA A 60 5.32 -1.26 -9.98
N MET A 61 5.37 -2.59 -9.86
CA MET A 61 5.01 -3.51 -10.95
C MET A 61 3.56 -3.37 -11.42
N ASN A 62 2.63 -3.03 -10.52
CA ASN A 62 1.22 -2.85 -10.85
C ASN A 62 0.85 -1.39 -11.19
N TYR A 63 1.77 -0.44 -11.02
CA TYR A 63 1.49 1.00 -11.16
C TYR A 63 0.76 1.32 -12.47
N PHE A 64 1.32 0.88 -13.61
CA PHE A 64 0.73 1.16 -14.91
C PHE A 64 -0.70 0.59 -15.05
N LYS A 65 -0.93 -0.63 -14.53
CA LYS A 65 -2.25 -1.27 -14.56
C LYS A 65 -3.26 -0.47 -13.73
N ILE A 66 -2.89 -0.09 -12.51
CA ILE A 66 -3.74 0.66 -11.58
C ILE A 66 -4.05 2.04 -12.15
N ASN A 67 -3.03 2.75 -12.65
CA ASN A 67 -3.20 4.06 -13.28
C ASN A 67 -4.15 3.98 -14.48
N ARG A 68 -3.96 2.98 -15.36
CA ARG A 68 -4.85 2.78 -16.51
C ARG A 68 -6.29 2.49 -16.09
N LEU A 69 -6.50 1.64 -15.10
CA LEU A 69 -7.84 1.34 -14.57
C LEU A 69 -8.54 2.60 -14.07
N PHE A 70 -7.81 3.44 -13.34
CA PHE A 70 -8.31 4.70 -12.82
C PHE A 70 -8.65 5.69 -13.94
N GLU A 71 -7.74 5.89 -14.90
CA GLU A 71 -7.96 6.80 -16.03
C GLU A 71 -9.15 6.37 -16.90
N THR A 72 -9.34 5.08 -17.12
CA THR A 72 -10.41 4.59 -18.01
C THR A 72 -11.76 4.43 -17.31
N SER A 73 -11.78 4.17 -16.00
CA SER A 73 -12.99 3.69 -15.32
C SER A 73 -13.15 4.20 -13.88
N GLY A 74 -12.25 5.08 -13.43
CA GLY A 74 -12.33 5.78 -12.14
C GLY A 74 -12.01 4.91 -10.93
N ALA A 75 -12.24 5.46 -9.74
CA ALA A 75 -11.91 4.83 -8.46
C ALA A 75 -12.57 3.46 -8.23
N LEU A 76 -13.79 3.25 -8.75
CA LEU A 76 -14.52 1.99 -8.57
C LEU A 76 -13.80 0.81 -9.24
N SER A 77 -13.17 1.01 -10.40
CA SER A 77 -12.42 -0.06 -11.06
C SER A 77 -11.14 -0.43 -10.29
N VAL A 78 -10.48 0.56 -9.69
CA VAL A 78 -9.34 0.35 -8.79
C VAL A 78 -9.76 -0.43 -7.56
N LYS A 79 -10.86 -0.02 -6.92
CA LYS A 79 -11.41 -0.73 -5.76
C LYS A 79 -11.70 -2.20 -6.07
N ASN A 80 -12.42 -2.48 -7.16
CA ASN A 80 -12.76 -3.85 -7.56
C ASN A 80 -11.50 -4.68 -7.83
N PHE A 81 -10.50 -4.12 -8.51
CA PHE A 81 -9.23 -4.80 -8.75
C PHE A 81 -8.49 -5.13 -7.44
N LEU A 82 -8.48 -4.21 -6.48
CA LEU A 82 -7.84 -4.42 -5.18
C LEU A 82 -8.59 -5.46 -4.35
N GLU A 83 -9.93 -5.47 -4.41
CA GLU A 83 -10.79 -6.46 -3.76
C GLU A 83 -10.53 -7.87 -4.30
N ASP A 84 -10.58 -8.05 -5.62
CA ASP A 84 -10.31 -9.34 -6.26
C ASP A 84 -8.91 -9.86 -5.94
N SER A 85 -7.92 -8.95 -5.92
CA SER A 85 -6.54 -9.28 -5.56
C SER A 85 -6.44 -9.70 -4.10
N TRP A 86 -7.06 -8.96 -3.17
CA TRP A 86 -7.10 -9.30 -1.76
C TRP A 86 -7.78 -10.65 -1.52
N LEU A 87 -8.96 -10.88 -2.10
CA LEU A 87 -9.70 -12.15 -1.99
C LEU A 87 -8.87 -13.33 -2.52
N SER A 88 -8.19 -13.15 -3.66
CA SER A 88 -7.32 -14.17 -4.25
C SER A 88 -6.15 -14.53 -3.32
N MET A 89 -5.45 -13.53 -2.77
CA MET A 89 -4.32 -13.76 -1.86
C MET A 89 -4.78 -14.34 -0.53
N ARG A 90 -5.90 -13.85 0.01
CA ARG A 90 -6.51 -14.34 1.25
C ARG A 90 -6.94 -15.80 1.13
N ASN A 91 -7.51 -16.19 0.00
CA ASN A 91 -7.88 -17.58 -0.27
C ASN A 91 -6.64 -18.49 -0.38
N ALA A 92 -5.53 -17.97 -0.90
CA ALA A 92 -4.27 -18.71 -0.95
C ALA A 92 -3.67 -18.91 0.46
N ASN A 93 -3.47 -17.83 1.22
CA ASN A 93 -3.01 -17.86 2.61
C ASN A 93 -3.12 -16.47 3.26
N ILE A 94 -3.77 -16.40 4.42
CA ILE A 94 -3.98 -15.15 5.18
C ILE A 94 -2.69 -14.49 5.69
N ASN A 95 -1.64 -15.28 5.94
CA ASN A 95 -0.36 -14.79 6.50
C ASN A 95 0.65 -14.39 5.41
N LEU A 96 0.25 -14.36 4.14
CA LEU A 96 1.09 -13.81 3.07
C LEU A 96 1.20 -12.30 3.20
N TRP A 97 2.39 -11.76 2.93
CA TRP A 97 2.57 -10.32 2.87
C TRP A 97 1.65 -9.69 1.83
N GLN A 98 1.45 -10.35 0.67
CA GLN A 98 0.53 -9.88 -0.37
C GLN A 98 -0.90 -9.71 0.15
N THR A 99 -1.37 -10.62 1.02
CA THR A 99 -2.72 -10.54 1.59
C THR A 99 -2.87 -9.25 2.39
N ALA A 100 -1.94 -8.98 3.31
CA ALA A 100 -1.94 -7.75 4.09
C ALA A 100 -1.73 -6.49 3.22
N THR A 101 -0.90 -6.55 2.17
CA THR A 101 -0.72 -5.44 1.22
C THR A 101 -2.01 -5.07 0.51
N TYR A 102 -2.68 -6.06 -0.11
CA TYR A 102 -3.92 -5.78 -0.86
C TYR A 102 -5.08 -5.45 0.06
N GLU A 103 -5.13 -6.01 1.27
CA GLU A 103 -6.09 -5.60 2.30
C GLU A 103 -5.92 -4.11 2.67
N ALA A 104 -4.69 -3.66 2.91
CA ALA A 104 -4.42 -2.26 3.24
C ALA A 104 -4.80 -1.31 2.10
N LEU A 105 -4.53 -1.69 0.85
CA LEU A 105 -4.89 -0.90 -0.33
C LEU A 105 -6.42 -0.86 -0.53
N TYR A 106 -7.10 -2.02 -0.43
CA TYR A 106 -8.56 -2.12 -0.55
C TYR A 106 -9.31 -1.38 0.56
N ASN A 107 -8.69 -1.17 1.73
CA ASN A 107 -9.27 -0.39 2.81
C ASN A 107 -8.83 1.10 2.82
N SER A 108 -8.05 1.54 1.83
CA SER A 108 -7.56 2.91 1.73
C SER A 108 -8.33 3.71 0.66
N ASN A 109 -9.28 4.55 1.08
CA ASN A 109 -9.98 5.46 0.17
C ASN A 109 -9.01 6.38 -0.56
N TRP A 110 -8.00 6.92 0.15
CA TRP A 110 -6.94 7.74 -0.45
C TRP A 110 -6.27 7.04 -1.63
N TYR A 111 -5.96 5.75 -1.50
CA TYR A 111 -5.35 5.01 -2.59
C TYR A 111 -6.34 4.74 -3.73
N GLN A 112 -7.57 4.32 -3.40
CA GLN A 112 -8.63 4.05 -4.41
C GLN A 112 -8.97 5.28 -5.24
N GLU A 113 -8.92 6.46 -4.63
CA GLU A 113 -9.25 7.75 -5.24
C GLU A 113 -8.07 8.38 -6.02
N GLY A 114 -6.97 7.66 -6.21
CA GLY A 114 -5.87 8.08 -7.06
C GLY A 114 -4.66 8.63 -6.31
N GLY A 115 -4.49 8.34 -5.01
CA GLY A 115 -3.32 8.75 -4.21
C GLY A 115 -1.96 8.26 -4.72
N PHE A 116 -1.94 7.42 -5.76
CA PHE A 116 -0.74 6.98 -6.47
C PHE A 116 -0.39 7.85 -7.69
N ILE A 117 -1.26 8.75 -8.12
CA ILE A 117 -1.02 9.61 -9.28
C ILE A 117 -0.06 10.72 -8.85
N PRO A 118 1.12 10.85 -9.50
CA PRO A 118 1.97 12.01 -9.31
C PRO A 118 1.23 13.26 -9.82
N GLU A 119 1.14 14.31 -8.99
CA GLU A 119 0.62 15.63 -9.43
C GLU A 119 1.49 16.29 -10.49
#